data_AF-A0A450VMW0-F1
#
_entry.id   AF-A0A450VMW0-F1
#
_cell.length_a   1.000
_cell.length_b   1.000
_cell.length_c   1.000
_cell.angle_alpha   90.00
_cell.angle_beta   90.00
_cell.angle_gamma   90.00
#
_symmetry.space_group_name_H-M   'P 1'
#
loop_
_entity.id
_entity.type
_entity.pdbx_description
1 polymer ?
#
loop_
_entity_poly.entity_id
_entity_poly.type
_entity_poly.pdbx_seq_one_letter_code
_entity_poly.pdbx_strand_id
1 'polypeptide(L)'
;MNVKITEKDRIKVADADDIFAIMRKILLREDKIDRNKEHFWFVGLAANNQLLFIELVAVGGFINASVSPREAFQVAVLKGA
;
A
#
# COMPACT_ATOMS: atom_id res chain seq x y z
N MET A 1 -2.33 -7.08 5.64
CA MET A 1 -3.54 -6.27 5.93
C MET A 1 -4.17 -5.84 4.61
N ASN A 2 -5.48 -6.04 4.41
CA ASN A 2 -6.19 -5.60 3.19
C ASN A 2 -7.01 -4.35 3.51
N VAL A 3 -6.65 -3.21 2.91
CA VAL A 3 -7.38 -1.95 3.09
C VAL A 3 -8.55 -1.95 2.11
N LYS A 4 -9.78 -2.09 2.62
CA LYS A 4 -10.99 -1.98 1.81
C LYS A 4 -11.20 -0.52 1.41
N ILE A 5 -11.06 -0.22 0.12
CA ILE A 5 -11.35 1.08 -0.49
C ILE A 5 -12.85 1.11 -0.81
N THR A 6 -13.59 2.11 -0.30
CA THR A 6 -15.01 2.26 -0.64
C THR A 6 -15.19 3.08 -1.93
N GLU A 7 -16.34 3.01 -2.60
CA GLU A 7 -16.56 3.77 -3.86
C GLU A 7 -16.43 5.29 -3.71
N LYS A 8 -16.61 5.82 -2.49
CA LYS A 8 -16.36 7.23 -2.15
C LYS A 8 -14.87 7.59 -2.10
N ASP A 9 -14.01 6.60 -1.98
CA ASP A 9 -12.55 6.70 -1.94
C ASP A 9 -11.91 6.38 -3.30
N ARG A 10 -12.66 6.47 -4.42
CA ARG A 10 -12.09 6.46 -5.78
C ARG A 10 -11.26 7.73 -6.00
N ILE A 11 -10.14 7.80 -5.30
CA ILE A 11 -9.18 8.89 -5.32
C ILE A 11 -8.35 8.73 -6.59
N LYS A 12 -8.35 9.79 -7.41
CA LYS A 12 -7.40 9.91 -8.50
C LYS A 12 -6.10 10.43 -7.92
N VAL A 13 -5.04 9.64 -8.04
CA VAL A 13 -3.71 10.01 -7.53
C VAL A 13 -3.08 10.94 -8.56
N ALA A 14 -2.89 12.20 -8.19
CA ALA A 14 -2.20 13.17 -9.01
C ALA A 14 -0.70 13.13 -8.74
N ASP A 15 -0.30 13.03 -7.47
CA ASP A 15 1.09 13.11 -7.03
C ASP A 15 1.38 12.31 -5.75
N ALA A 16 2.59 12.50 -5.21
CA ALA A 16 3.06 11.82 -4.01
C ALA A 16 2.36 12.29 -2.72
N ASP A 17 1.83 13.52 -2.68
CA ASP A 17 1.15 14.05 -1.49
C ASP A 17 -0.17 13.35 -1.26
N ASP A 18 -0.88 12.99 -2.35
CA ASP A 18 -2.08 12.15 -2.28
C ASP A 18 -1.79 10.80 -1.63
N ILE A 19 -0.71 10.14 -2.07
CA ILE A 19 -0.28 8.85 -1.50
C ILE A 19 0.12 9.02 -0.03
N PHE A 20 0.89 10.05 0.30
CA PHE A 20 1.30 10.32 1.67
C PHE A 20 0.09 10.52 2.60
N ALA A 21 -0.92 11.29 2.17
CA ALA A 21 -2.12 11.54 2.95
C ALA A 21 -2.91 10.25 3.26
N ILE A 22 -2.97 9.33 2.30
CA ILE A 22 -3.63 8.02 2.47
C ILE A 22 -2.80 7.12 3.38
N MET A 23 -1.50 6.98 3.09
CA MET A 23 -0.59 6.10 3.83
C MET A 23 -0.45 6.52 5.29
N ARG A 24 -0.42 7.83 5.57
CA ARG A 24 -0.41 8.36 6.95
C ARG A 24 -1.65 7.94 7.74
N LYS A 25 -2.83 7.95 7.12
CA LYS A 25 -4.07 7.50 7.78
C LYS A 25 -4.05 6.00 8.06
N ILE A 26 -3.45 5.21 7.17
CA ILE A 26 -3.28 3.76 7.37
C ILE A 26 -2.32 3.49 8.53
N LEU A 27 -1.14 4.11 8.53
CA LEU A 27 -0.13 3.95 9.57
C LEU A 27 -0.66 4.35 10.96
N LEU A 28 -1.46 5.41 11.05
CA LEU A 28 -2.03 5.85 12.34
C LEU A 28 -3.08 4.89 12.91
N ARG A 29 -3.56 3.90 12.15
CA ARG A 29 -4.45 2.84 12.62
C ARG A 29 -3.71 1.65 13.23
N GLU A 30 -2.39 1.56 13.02
CA GLU A 30 -1.57 0.49 13.57
C GLU A 30 -1.17 0.78 15.03
N ASP A 31 -0.87 -0.29 15.76
CA ASP A 31 -0.41 -0.20 17.14
C ASP A 31 0.98 0.45 17.24
N LYS A 32 1.27 1.03 18.41
CA LYS A 32 2.50 1.81 18.62
C LYS A 32 3.79 1.08 18.24
N ILE A 33 3.85 -0.23 18.50
CA ILE A 33 5.03 -1.06 18.23
C ILE A 33 5.17 -1.31 16.72
N ASP A 34 4.07 -1.64 16.05
CA ASP A 34 4.10 -1.98 14.63
C ASP A 34 4.42 -0.77 13.78
N ARG A 35 3.93 0.43 14.11
CA ARG A 35 4.26 1.68 13.38
C ARG A 35 5.76 1.98 13.25
N ASN A 36 6.60 1.42 14.12
CA ASN A 36 8.06 1.61 14.08
C ASN A 36 8.77 0.55 13.24
N LYS A 37 8.07 -0.45 12.73
CA LYS A 37 8.61 -1.46 11.81
C LYS A 37 8.62 -0.92 10.39
N GLU A 38 9.50 -1.50 9.59
CA GLU A 38 9.49 -1.23 8.16
C GLU A 38 8.30 -1.93 7.49
N HIS A 39 7.58 -1.18 6.66
CA HIS A 39 6.44 -1.72 5.91
C HIS A 39 6.66 -1.54 4.42
N PHE A 40 6.53 -2.63 3.68
CA PHE A 40 6.57 -2.62 2.23
C PHE A 40 5.16 -2.76 1.68
N TRP A 41 4.68 -1.68 1.06
CA TRP A 41 3.31 -1.57 0.56
C TRP A 41 3.29 -1.52 -0.96
N PHE A 42 2.24 -2.10 -1.53
CA PHE A 42 1.88 -1.97 -2.93
C PHE A 42 0.68 -1.05 -3.08
N VAL A 43 0.80 -0.09 -3.99
CA VAL A 43 -0.26 0.83 -4.39
C VAL A 43 -0.57 0.55 -5.86
N GLY A 44 -1.68 -0.13 -6.12
CA GLY A 44 -2.14 -0.42 -7.47
C GLY A 44 -2.98 0.72 -8.01
N LEU A 45 -2.63 1.25 -9.18
CA LEU A 45 -3.36 2.30 -9.88
C LEU A 45 -3.89 1.76 -11.22
N ALA A 46 -5.07 2.20 -11.62
CA ALA A 46 -5.55 2.01 -12.99
C ALA A 46 -4.80 2.94 -13.96
N ALA A 47 -4.91 2.67 -15.26
CA ALA A 47 -4.28 3.47 -16.32
C ALA A 47 -4.67 4.97 -16.32
N ASN A 48 -5.78 5.33 -15.65
CA ASN A 48 -6.22 6.72 -15.46
C ASN A 48 -5.78 7.31 -14.09
N ASN A 49 -4.81 6.68 -13.41
CA ASN A 49 -4.32 6.98 -12.06
C ASN A 49 -5.36 6.86 -10.94
N GLN A 50 -6.45 6.13 -11.18
CA GLN A 50 -7.41 5.84 -10.12
C GLN A 50 -6.86 4.75 -9.19
N LEU A 51 -6.89 4.99 -7.88
CA LEU A 51 -6.46 4.00 -6.89
C LEU A 51 -7.35 2.75 -6.94
N LEU A 52 -6.74 1.59 -7.18
CA LEU A 52 -7.42 0.28 -7.21
C LEU A 52 -7.30 -0.44 -5.87
N PHE A 53 -6.09 -0.49 -5.31
CA PHE A 53 -5.84 -1.15 -4.03
C PHE A 53 -4.59 -0.63 -3.34
N ILE A 54 -4.56 -0.80 -2.02
CA ILE A 54 -3.36 -0.68 -1.19
C ILE A 54 -3.21 -1.98 -0.41
N GLU A 55 -2.07 -2.62 -0.54
CA GLU A 55 -1.80 -3.91 0.09
C GLU A 55 -0.43 -3.94 0.75
N LEU A 56 -0.41 -4.44 1.99
CA LEU A 56 0.83 -4.69 2.72
C LEU A 56 1.43 -5.99 2.22
N VAL A 57 2.58 -5.91 1.54
CA VAL A 57 3.27 -7.07 0.98
C VAL A 57 4.20 -7.70 2.00
N ALA A 58 4.92 -6.88 2.76
CA ALA A 58 5.79 -7.38 3.82
C ALA A 58 5.91 -6.38 4.99
N VAL A 59 6.13 -6.94 6.18
CA VAL A 59 6.57 -6.20 7.36
C VAL A 59 7.95 -6.71 7.72
N GLY A 60 8.91 -5.81 7.69
CA GLY A 60 10.28 -6.09 8.06
C GLY A 60 10.53 -5.93 9.54
N GLY A 61 11.79 -6.11 9.92
CA GLY A 61 12.29 -5.63 11.20
C GLY A 61 12.47 -4.10 11.18
N PHE A 62 13.49 -3.63 11.88
CA PHE A 62 13.84 -2.20 11.89
C PHE A 62 14.79 -1.79 10.74
N ILE A 63 15.35 -2.74 10.01
CA ILE A 63 16.49 -2.52 9.10
C ILE A 63 16.17 -2.92 7.66
N ASN A 64 15.45 -4.02 7.47
CA ASN A 64 15.01 -4.46 6.15
C ASN A 64 13.69 -5.26 6.23
N ALA A 65 12.93 -5.19 5.15
CA ALA A 65 11.95 -6.19 4.76
C ALA A 65 12.50 -6.97 3.56
N SER A 66 12.75 -8.28 3.71
CA SER A 66 13.16 -9.13 2.60
C SER A 66 11.94 -9.49 1.76
N VAL A 67 11.90 -9.05 0.51
CA VAL A 67 10.80 -9.34 -0.42
C VAL A 67 11.36 -9.87 -1.73
N SER A 68 10.86 -11.01 -2.20
CA SER A 68 11.24 -11.51 -3.51
C SER A 68 10.49 -10.75 -4.62
N PRO A 69 11.11 -10.48 -5.78
CA PRO A 69 10.42 -9.85 -6.91
C PRO A 69 9.15 -10.61 -7.33
N ARG A 70 9.15 -11.94 -7.21
CA ARG A 70 7.98 -12.78 -7.49
C ARG A 70 6.80 -12.42 -6.59
N GLU A 71 7.02 -12.35 -5.27
CA GLU A 71 5.96 -12.01 -4.31
C GLU A 71 5.46 -10.58 -4.52
N ALA A 72 6.37 -9.65 -4.79
CA ALA A 72 6.03 -8.27 -5.10
C ALA A 72 5.09 -8.18 -6.33
N PHE A 73 5.49 -8.74 -7.47
CA PHE A 73 4.72 -8.59 -8.71
C PHE A 73 3.51 -9.52 -8.83
N GLN A 74 3.47 -10.64 -8.09
CA GLN A 74 2.32 -11.55 -8.10
C GLN A 74 1.02 -10.83 -7.70
N VAL A 75 1.10 -9.91 -6.73
CA VAL A 75 -0.06 -9.13 -6.27
C VAL A 75 -0.62 -8.25 -7.39
N ALA A 76 0.25 -7.57 -8.14
CA ALA A 76 -0.15 -6.74 -9.26
C ALA A 76 -0.81 -7.57 -10.38
N VAL A 77 -0.19 -8.69 -10.75
CA VAL A 77 -0.70 -9.59 -11.80
C VAL A 77 -2.07 -10.18 -11.42
N LEU A 78 -2.25 -10.65 -10.18
CA LEU A 78 -3.52 -11.20 -9.71
C LEU A 78 -4.66 -10.18 -9.69
N LYS A 79 -4.33 -8.90 -9.51
CA LYS A 79 -5.31 -7.82 -9.38
C LYS A 79 -5.54 -7.01 -10.66
N GLY A 80 -4.78 -7.30 -11.73
CA GLY A 80 -4.95 -6.65 -13.03
C GLY A 80 -4.64 -5.16 -13.01
N ALA A 81 -3.67 -4.75 -12.20
CA ALA A 81 -3.14 -3.37 -12.16
C ALA A 81 -1.91 -3.22 -13.06
#